data_AF-A0A7C3WI41-F1
#
_entry.id   AF-A0A7C3WI41-F1
#
_cell.length_a   1.000
_cell.length_b   1.000
_cell.length_c   1.000
_cell.angle_alpha   90.00
_cell.angle_beta   90.00
_cell.angle_gamma   90.00
#
_symmetry.space_group_name_H-M   'P 1'
#
loop_
_entity.id
_entity.type
_entity.pdbx_description
1 polymer ?
#
loop_
_entity_poly.entity_id
_entity_poly.type
_entity_poly.pdbx_seq_one_letter_code
_entity_poly.pdbx_strand_id
1 'polypeptide(L)'
;MRLLFLSPNRLRLVAPPLPLGLAAVVADAALEHDVKVVDFMFAQDPYAEVRQALADFHPHFVCISLRNIDNQDSRHSETYFPEVRELIRFLRSLTDAPVIVGGSGFSIMPRPFMDYLEADFGLVGEGEQQLRIFLGHWPEKRWSHCPGLVWGQAGVWHCNPLQLVESLESLPPPALEYFTPHLYHEAPGTAKLPGMIPVQSRRGCPMKCIYCTTPLLEGRRVRFWSPETVASRMAAWHEKWGLTRFFFVDSIFNHPLDYARRLCQAIKALNLPLEWACIINPAYPDR
;
A
#
# COMPACT_ATOMS: atom_id res chain seq x y z
N MET A 1 10.54 5.40 -17.10
CA MET A 1 10.13 4.07 -17.65
C MET A 1 8.60 4.00 -17.66
N ARG A 2 7.98 2.97 -18.27
CA ARG A 2 6.53 2.72 -18.17
C ARG A 2 6.27 1.63 -17.12
N LEU A 3 5.51 1.93 -16.08
CA LEU A 3 5.24 1.02 -14.96
C LEU A 3 3.74 0.74 -14.86
N LEU A 4 3.35 -0.53 -14.97
CA LEU A 4 1.97 -0.96 -14.76
C LEU A 4 1.80 -1.49 -13.34
N PHE A 5 1.02 -0.82 -12.51
CA PHE A 5 0.71 -1.26 -11.15
C PHE A 5 -0.63 -1.97 -11.10
N LEU A 6 -0.67 -3.12 -10.43
CA LEU A 6 -1.85 -3.94 -10.24
C LEU A 6 -2.19 -4.02 -8.75
N SER A 7 -3.43 -3.67 -8.41
CA SER A 7 -4.03 -3.93 -7.10
C SER A 7 -5.00 -5.12 -7.26
N PRO A 8 -4.56 -6.36 -6.98
CA PRO A 8 -5.40 -7.55 -7.18
C PRO A 8 -6.46 -7.75 -6.08
N ASN A 9 -6.41 -6.96 -5.00
CA ASN A 9 -7.30 -7.15 -3.86
C ASN A 9 -8.76 -6.85 -4.24
N ARG A 10 -9.66 -7.79 -3.91
CA ARG A 10 -11.12 -7.64 -4.10
C ARG A 10 -11.90 -7.83 -2.80
N LEU A 11 -11.22 -7.98 -1.67
CA LEU A 11 -11.85 -8.23 -0.38
C LEU A 11 -12.56 -6.98 0.13
N ARG A 12 -13.84 -7.13 0.51
CA ARG A 12 -14.71 -6.05 1.00
C ARG A 12 -15.32 -6.32 2.38
N LEU A 13 -14.63 -7.11 3.22
CA LEU A 13 -15.20 -7.64 4.47
C LEU A 13 -15.78 -6.55 5.39
N VAL A 14 -14.98 -5.54 5.70
CA VAL A 14 -15.37 -4.40 6.57
C VAL A 14 -15.85 -3.23 5.73
N ALA A 15 -14.99 -2.76 4.84
CA ALA A 15 -15.23 -1.81 3.77
C ALA A 15 -14.21 -2.13 2.64
N PRO A 16 -14.45 -1.73 1.39
CA PRO A 16 -13.44 -1.84 0.33
C PRO A 16 -12.20 -1.03 0.73
N PRO A 17 -11.02 -1.66 0.91
CA PRO A 17 -9.84 -0.95 1.34
C PRO A 17 -9.11 -0.37 0.13
N LEU A 18 -9.21 0.95 -0.10
CA LEU A 18 -8.38 1.63 -1.10
C LEU A 18 -6.90 1.31 -0.80
N PRO A 19 -6.10 0.90 -1.80
CA PRO A 19 -4.73 0.43 -1.58
C PRO A 19 -3.77 1.60 -1.30
N LEU A 20 -3.89 2.27 -0.14
CA LEU A 20 -3.14 3.48 0.23
C LEU A 20 -1.61 3.30 0.10
N GLY A 21 -1.08 2.15 0.50
CA GLY A 21 0.35 1.85 0.38
C GLY A 21 0.80 1.82 -1.09
N LEU A 22 0.01 1.20 -1.98
CA LEU A 22 0.28 1.22 -3.41
C LEU A 22 0.14 2.64 -3.99
N ALA A 23 -0.88 3.40 -3.55
CA ALA A 23 -1.05 4.79 -3.97
C ALA A 23 0.13 5.69 -3.58
N ALA A 24 0.79 5.43 -2.45
CA ALA A 24 2.02 6.11 -2.06
C ALA A 24 3.20 5.74 -2.99
N VAL A 25 3.36 4.46 -3.33
CA VAL A 25 4.39 3.99 -4.27
C VAL A 25 4.17 4.56 -5.67
N VAL A 26 2.92 4.56 -6.15
CA VAL A 26 2.54 5.15 -7.44
C VAL A 26 2.85 6.64 -7.48
N ALA A 27 2.56 7.38 -6.40
CA ALA A 27 2.86 8.80 -6.31
C ALA A 27 4.36 9.09 -6.46
N ASP A 28 5.20 8.31 -5.77
CA ASP A 28 6.66 8.47 -5.83
C ASP A 28 7.25 8.09 -7.19
N ALA A 29 6.72 7.02 -7.81
CA ALA A 29 7.13 6.56 -9.13
C ALA A 29 6.70 7.52 -10.25
N ALA A 30 5.51 8.13 -10.15
CA ALA A 30 4.97 9.07 -11.14
C ALA A 30 5.80 10.36 -11.28
N LEU A 31 6.69 10.65 -10.32
CA LEU A 31 7.59 11.80 -10.39
C LEU A 31 8.63 11.68 -11.52
N GLU A 32 9.02 10.46 -11.90
CA GLU A 32 10.09 10.21 -12.88
C GLU A 32 9.69 9.24 -13.99
N HIS A 33 8.53 8.58 -13.86
CA HIS A 33 8.09 7.50 -14.72
C HIS A 33 6.65 7.68 -15.16
N ASP A 34 6.33 7.13 -16.32
CA ASP A 34 4.96 7.03 -16.80
C ASP A 34 4.31 5.82 -16.11
N VAL A 35 3.14 6.03 -15.50
CA VAL A 35 2.50 5.03 -14.64
C VAL A 35 1.06 4.79 -15.07
N LYS A 36 0.66 3.53 -15.07
CA LYS A 36 -0.72 3.09 -15.24
C LYS A 36 -1.11 2.19 -14.09
N VAL A 37 -2.35 2.28 -13.64
CA VAL A 37 -2.89 1.46 -12.56
C VAL A 37 -4.08 0.67 -13.08
N VAL A 38 -4.18 -0.60 -12.69
CA VAL A 38 -5.40 -1.40 -12.81
C VAL A 38 -5.77 -1.88 -11.41
N ASP A 39 -6.93 -1.42 -10.94
CA ASP A 39 -7.46 -1.76 -9.63
C ASP A 39 -8.62 -2.75 -9.74
N PHE A 40 -8.41 -3.95 -9.20
CA PHE A 40 -9.35 -5.05 -9.38
C PHE A 40 -10.61 -4.88 -8.53
N MET A 41 -10.58 -3.97 -7.55
CA MET A 41 -11.67 -3.81 -6.59
C MET A 41 -13.01 -3.60 -7.29
N PHE A 42 -13.07 -2.71 -8.28
CA PHE A 42 -14.31 -2.35 -8.99
C PHE A 42 -14.36 -2.80 -10.45
N ALA A 43 -13.29 -3.42 -10.95
CA ALA A 43 -13.24 -4.00 -12.28
C ALA A 43 -14.26 -5.14 -12.43
N GLN A 44 -15.03 -5.10 -13.51
CA GLN A 44 -15.95 -6.18 -13.87
C GLN A 44 -15.17 -7.41 -14.35
N ASP A 45 -14.23 -7.19 -15.27
CA ASP A 45 -13.27 -8.19 -15.75
C ASP A 45 -11.83 -7.65 -15.62
N PRO A 46 -11.19 -7.89 -14.45
CA PRO A 46 -9.84 -7.42 -14.23
C PRO A 46 -8.81 -7.97 -15.22
N TYR A 47 -9.00 -9.19 -15.73
CA TYR A 47 -8.05 -9.82 -16.65
C TYR A 47 -8.15 -9.22 -18.05
N ALA A 48 -9.34 -8.84 -18.49
CA ALA A 48 -9.52 -8.07 -19.72
C ALA A 48 -8.87 -6.67 -19.60
N GLU A 49 -9.08 -5.97 -18.48
CA GLU A 49 -8.45 -4.67 -18.23
C GLU A 49 -6.92 -4.75 -18.20
N VAL A 50 -6.36 -5.79 -17.57
CA VAL A 50 -4.91 -6.05 -17.60
C VAL A 50 -4.42 -6.30 -19.03
N ARG A 51 -5.12 -7.13 -19.81
CA ARG A 51 -4.75 -7.41 -21.20
C ARG A 51 -4.73 -6.13 -22.04
N GLN A 52 -5.75 -5.30 -21.91
CA GLN A 52 -5.82 -4.01 -22.60
C GLN A 52 -4.71 -3.07 -22.12
N ALA A 53 -4.46 -3.00 -20.81
CA ALA A 53 -3.38 -2.19 -20.26
C ALA A 53 -2.02 -2.61 -20.82
N LEU A 54 -1.73 -3.92 -20.92
CA LEU A 54 -0.50 -4.43 -21.52
C LEU A 54 -0.38 -4.06 -23.00
N ALA A 55 -1.48 -4.20 -23.77
CA ALA A 55 -1.52 -3.92 -25.20
C ALA A 55 -1.32 -2.43 -25.51
N ASP A 56 -1.95 -1.54 -24.74
CA ASP A 56 -1.90 -0.10 -25.00
C ASP A 56 -0.65 0.56 -24.41
N PHE A 57 -0.24 0.11 -23.22
CA PHE A 57 0.78 0.79 -22.41
C PHE A 57 2.18 0.22 -22.59
N HIS A 58 2.31 -1.05 -23.02
CA HIS A 58 3.60 -1.73 -23.21
C HIS A 58 4.60 -1.48 -22.05
N PRO A 59 4.26 -1.89 -20.81
CA PRO A 59 5.06 -1.57 -19.64
C PRO A 59 6.46 -2.19 -19.70
N HIS A 60 7.44 -1.51 -19.11
CA HIS A 60 8.76 -2.08 -18.85
C HIS A 60 8.77 -2.96 -17.60
N PHE A 61 7.87 -2.70 -16.64
CA PHE A 61 7.68 -3.50 -15.45
C PHE A 61 6.19 -3.60 -15.09
N VAL A 62 5.81 -4.75 -14.54
CA VAL A 62 4.49 -4.94 -13.91
C VAL A 62 4.69 -5.09 -12.41
N CYS A 63 4.08 -4.20 -11.62
CA CYS A 63 4.20 -4.15 -10.17
C CYS A 63 2.91 -4.64 -9.52
N ILE A 64 2.95 -5.66 -8.66
CA ILE A 64 1.76 -6.23 -8.01
C ILE A 64 1.80 -5.99 -6.50
N SER A 65 0.73 -5.42 -5.95
CA SER A 65 0.57 -5.22 -4.50
C SER A 65 -0.15 -6.39 -3.83
N LEU A 66 0.61 -7.31 -3.22
CA LEU A 66 0.08 -8.35 -2.34
C LEU A 66 -0.13 -7.79 -0.92
N ARG A 67 -1.35 -7.28 -0.67
CA ARG A 67 -1.73 -6.67 0.61
C ARG A 67 -1.99 -7.70 1.71
N ASN A 68 -2.75 -8.76 1.39
CA ASN A 68 -3.25 -9.73 2.36
C ASN A 68 -2.68 -11.12 2.04
N ILE A 69 -2.25 -11.85 3.06
CA ILE A 69 -1.91 -13.27 2.93
C ILE A 69 -3.20 -14.10 2.97
N ASP A 70 -4.03 -13.81 3.95
CA ASP A 70 -5.26 -14.52 4.28
C ASP A 70 -6.30 -13.56 4.87
N ASN A 71 -7.47 -14.10 5.24
CA ASN A 71 -8.58 -13.37 5.84
C ASN A 71 -8.41 -13.07 7.35
N GLN A 72 -7.30 -13.48 7.97
CA GLN A 72 -7.01 -13.33 9.40
C GLN A 72 -8.03 -14.01 10.34
N ASP A 73 -8.81 -14.98 9.85
CA ASP A 73 -9.67 -15.83 10.68
C ASP A 73 -9.02 -17.21 10.88
N SER A 74 -8.65 -17.52 12.13
CA SER A 74 -8.01 -18.78 12.49
C SER A 74 -8.98 -19.99 12.50
N ARG A 75 -10.29 -19.75 12.42
CA ARG A 75 -11.32 -20.81 12.43
C ARG A 75 -11.75 -21.17 11.01
N HIS A 76 -11.78 -20.19 10.12
CA HIS A 76 -12.20 -20.33 8.72
C HIS A 76 -11.20 -19.64 7.81
N SER A 77 -9.98 -20.18 7.74
CA SER A 77 -8.89 -19.54 7.02
C SER A 77 -9.07 -19.62 5.51
N GLU A 78 -8.98 -18.47 4.85
CA GLU A 78 -8.97 -18.32 3.40
C GLU A 78 -7.69 -17.59 2.98
N THR A 79 -6.99 -18.06 1.96
CA THR A 79 -5.73 -17.47 1.48
C THR A 79 -5.90 -16.79 0.12
N TYR A 80 -5.21 -15.67 -0.09
CA TYR A 80 -5.37 -14.83 -1.29
C TYR A 80 -4.18 -14.87 -2.25
N PHE A 81 -3.01 -15.31 -1.80
CA PHE A 81 -1.82 -15.39 -2.66
C PHE A 81 -1.90 -16.40 -3.83
N PRO A 82 -2.72 -17.48 -3.82
CA PRO A 82 -2.90 -18.32 -5.01
C PRO A 82 -3.41 -17.53 -6.23
N GLU A 83 -4.32 -16.57 -6.02
CA GLU A 83 -4.87 -15.72 -7.07
C GLU A 83 -3.80 -14.83 -7.70
N VAL A 84 -2.84 -14.37 -6.89
CA VAL A 84 -1.69 -13.58 -7.38
C VAL A 84 -0.76 -14.45 -8.23
N ARG A 85 -0.56 -15.73 -7.89
CA ARG A 85 0.22 -16.65 -8.74
C ARG A 85 -0.43 -16.86 -10.09
N GLU A 86 -1.75 -17.07 -10.12
CA GLU A 86 -2.48 -17.21 -11.40
C GLU A 86 -2.42 -15.92 -12.22
N LEU A 87 -2.48 -14.74 -11.58
CA LEU A 87 -2.25 -13.47 -12.25
C LEU A 87 -0.83 -13.38 -12.85
N ILE A 88 0.21 -13.80 -12.13
CA ILE A 88 1.59 -13.82 -12.65
C ILE A 88 1.72 -14.77 -13.85
N ARG A 89 1.15 -15.96 -13.78
CA ARG A 89 1.12 -16.91 -14.92
C ARG A 89 0.40 -16.33 -16.13
N PHE A 90 -0.72 -15.66 -15.90
CA PHE A 90 -1.45 -14.95 -16.95
C PHE A 90 -0.59 -13.84 -17.57
N LEU A 91 0.08 -13.01 -16.78
CA LEU A 91 0.98 -11.96 -17.26
C LEU A 91 2.10 -12.56 -18.12
N ARG A 92 2.75 -13.63 -17.66
CA ARG A 92 3.80 -14.35 -18.39
C ARG A 92 3.32 -14.92 -19.74
N SER A 93 2.03 -15.19 -19.89
CA SER A 93 1.46 -15.61 -21.19
C SER A 93 1.28 -14.47 -22.20
N LEU A 94 1.40 -13.21 -21.76
CA LEU A 94 1.09 -12.01 -22.55
C LEU A 94 2.26 -11.03 -22.70
N THR A 95 3.25 -11.06 -21.80
CA THR A 95 4.37 -10.13 -21.81
C THR A 95 5.62 -10.72 -21.16
N ASP A 96 6.78 -10.28 -21.63
CA ASP A 96 8.09 -10.56 -21.02
C ASP A 96 8.52 -9.48 -20.00
N ALA A 97 7.66 -8.48 -19.74
CA ALA A 97 7.96 -7.44 -18.76
C ALA A 97 8.17 -8.06 -17.37
N PRO A 98 9.30 -7.78 -16.68
CA PRO A 98 9.56 -8.33 -15.36
C PRO A 98 8.48 -7.95 -14.35
N VAL A 99 8.10 -8.90 -13.51
CA VAL A 99 7.11 -8.75 -12.46
C VAL A 99 7.79 -8.46 -11.13
N ILE A 100 7.40 -7.36 -10.49
CA ILE A 100 7.82 -6.96 -9.15
C ILE A 100 6.63 -7.17 -8.20
N VAL A 101 6.80 -7.96 -7.15
CA VAL A 101 5.77 -8.12 -6.11
C VAL A 101 6.16 -7.36 -4.85
N GLY A 102 5.22 -6.63 -4.24
CA GLY A 102 5.43 -5.94 -2.98
C GLY A 102 4.16 -5.90 -2.14
N GLY A 103 4.18 -5.08 -1.08
CA GLY A 103 3.04 -4.90 -0.18
C GLY A 103 3.22 -5.58 1.18
N SER A 104 2.32 -5.26 2.10
CA SER A 104 2.37 -5.73 3.49
C SER A 104 2.31 -7.24 3.62
N GLY A 105 1.49 -7.90 2.81
CA GLY A 105 1.36 -9.36 2.82
C GLY A 105 2.66 -10.01 2.36
N PHE A 106 3.20 -9.57 1.21
CA PHE A 106 4.48 -10.06 0.69
C PHE A 106 5.63 -9.89 1.70
N SER A 107 5.70 -8.72 2.33
CA SER A 107 6.81 -8.32 3.21
C SER A 107 6.96 -9.18 4.47
N ILE A 108 5.92 -9.92 4.89
CA ILE A 108 5.97 -10.78 6.08
C ILE A 108 6.87 -11.99 5.86
N MET A 109 6.84 -12.59 4.67
CA MET A 109 7.57 -13.82 4.34
C MET A 109 8.06 -13.80 2.89
N PRO A 110 8.99 -12.91 2.53
CA PRO A 110 9.35 -12.67 1.14
C PRO A 110 9.92 -13.89 0.42
N ARG A 111 10.79 -14.69 1.07
CA ARG A 111 11.41 -15.86 0.42
C ARG A 111 10.37 -16.93 0.04
N PRO A 112 9.53 -17.43 0.98
CA PRO A 112 8.44 -18.35 0.61
C PRO A 112 7.53 -17.81 -0.50
N PHE A 113 7.24 -16.50 -0.50
CA PHE A 113 6.43 -15.92 -1.57
C PHE A 113 7.15 -15.87 -2.91
N MET A 114 8.43 -15.54 -2.95
CA MET A 114 9.19 -15.57 -4.21
C MET A 114 9.28 -16.99 -4.78
N ASP A 115 9.48 -18.00 -3.93
CA ASP A 115 9.47 -19.41 -4.32
C ASP A 115 8.10 -19.84 -4.88
N TYR A 116 7.00 -19.41 -4.27
CA TYR A 116 5.65 -19.82 -4.65
C TYR A 116 5.09 -19.04 -5.86
N LEU A 117 5.28 -17.73 -5.87
CA LEU A 117 4.71 -16.82 -6.87
C LEU A 117 5.50 -16.82 -8.18
N GLU A 118 6.78 -17.22 -8.13
CA GLU A 118 7.69 -17.20 -9.29
C GLU A 118 7.75 -15.79 -9.93
N ALA A 119 7.75 -14.73 -9.11
CA ALA A 119 7.98 -13.37 -9.57
C ALA A 119 9.47 -13.13 -9.87
N ASP A 120 9.78 -12.11 -10.66
CA ASP A 120 11.18 -11.81 -11.03
C ASP A 120 11.90 -11.03 -9.93
N PHE A 121 11.18 -10.13 -9.25
CA PHE A 121 11.67 -9.34 -8.13
C PHE A 121 10.63 -9.20 -7.02
N GLY A 122 11.12 -8.95 -5.80
CA GLY A 122 10.30 -8.58 -4.67
C GLY A 122 10.76 -7.26 -4.02
N LEU A 123 9.85 -6.52 -3.42
CA LEU A 123 10.16 -5.34 -2.62
C LEU A 123 9.54 -5.46 -1.23
N VAL A 124 10.38 -5.42 -0.19
CA VAL A 124 10.00 -5.59 1.21
C VAL A 124 9.95 -4.24 1.93
N GLY A 125 8.84 -3.99 2.61
CA GLY A 125 8.64 -2.81 3.44
C GLY A 125 8.07 -1.60 2.67
N GLU A 126 8.66 -0.44 2.87
CA GLU A 126 8.19 0.84 2.32
C GLU A 126 8.71 1.01 0.89
N GLY A 127 7.83 0.73 -0.09
CA GLY A 127 8.21 0.58 -1.49
C GLY A 127 8.48 1.89 -2.24
N GLU A 128 8.16 3.07 -1.68
CA GLU A 128 8.22 4.35 -2.38
C GLU A 128 9.62 4.65 -2.92
N GLN A 129 10.56 4.98 -2.02
CA GLN A 129 11.95 5.27 -2.41
C GLN A 129 12.69 4.02 -2.89
N GLN A 130 12.33 2.84 -2.38
CA GLN A 130 13.01 1.59 -2.75
C GLN A 130 12.80 1.23 -4.23
N LEU A 131 11.59 1.40 -4.75
CA LEU A 131 11.31 1.18 -6.17
C LEU A 131 12.11 2.15 -7.03
N ARG A 132 12.16 3.44 -6.67
CA ARG A 132 12.98 4.44 -7.38
C ARG A 132 14.46 4.05 -7.40
N ILE A 133 15.03 3.69 -6.25
CA ILE A 133 16.44 3.27 -6.14
C ILE A 133 16.71 2.04 -7.01
N PHE A 134 15.82 1.05 -6.97
CA PHE A 134 15.94 -0.15 -7.80
C PHE A 134 15.93 0.19 -9.29
N LEU A 135 14.96 0.98 -9.75
CA LEU A 135 14.85 1.38 -11.16
C LEU A 135 16.02 2.26 -11.61
N GLY A 136 16.58 3.09 -10.72
CA GLY A 136 17.79 3.88 -10.98
C GLY A 136 19.06 3.04 -11.18
N HIS A 137 19.08 1.79 -10.68
CA HIS A 137 20.16 0.82 -10.90
C HIS A 137 19.87 -0.15 -12.05
N TRP A 138 18.77 0.03 -12.78
CA TRP A 138 18.43 -0.75 -13.96
C TRP A 138 18.96 -0.07 -15.24
N PRO A 139 19.59 -0.80 -16.18
CA PRO A 139 19.78 -2.25 -16.26
C PRO A 139 21.13 -2.75 -15.72
N GLU A 140 21.93 -1.89 -15.07
CA GLU A 140 23.32 -2.17 -14.65
C GLU A 140 23.48 -3.28 -13.59
N LYS A 141 22.37 -3.80 -13.06
CA LYS A 141 22.29 -4.93 -12.09
C LYS A 141 23.06 -4.70 -10.79
N ARG A 142 23.11 -3.45 -10.30
CA ARG A 142 23.67 -3.10 -8.99
C ARG A 142 22.71 -3.40 -7.84
N TRP A 143 22.07 -4.56 -7.89
CA TRP A 143 20.93 -4.95 -7.06
C TRP A 143 21.27 -5.04 -5.57
N SER A 144 22.50 -5.41 -5.20
CA SER A 144 22.96 -5.45 -3.80
C SER A 144 22.88 -4.10 -3.08
N HIS A 145 22.81 -2.98 -3.81
CA HIS A 145 22.67 -1.64 -3.25
C HIS A 145 21.22 -1.17 -3.10
N CYS A 146 20.24 -1.97 -3.50
CA CYS A 146 18.81 -1.60 -3.49
C CYS A 146 18.17 -2.07 -2.16
N PRO A 147 17.85 -1.18 -1.21
CA PRO A 147 17.28 -1.61 0.07
C PRO A 147 15.93 -2.33 -0.11
N GLY A 148 15.68 -3.37 0.67
CA GLY A 148 14.43 -4.15 0.62
C GLY A 148 14.22 -4.98 -0.65
N LEU A 149 15.11 -4.92 -1.64
CA LEU A 149 15.01 -5.71 -2.87
C LEU A 149 15.24 -7.21 -2.59
N VAL A 150 14.37 -8.01 -3.17
CA VAL A 150 14.48 -9.46 -3.24
C VAL A 150 14.71 -9.87 -4.69
N TRP A 151 15.78 -10.62 -4.94
CA TRP A 151 16.19 -10.99 -6.29
C TRP A 151 16.87 -12.36 -6.31
N GLY A 152 16.75 -13.07 -7.43
CA GLY A 152 17.28 -14.42 -7.59
C GLY A 152 18.63 -14.45 -8.29
N GLN A 153 19.57 -15.24 -7.78
CA GLN A 153 20.82 -15.56 -8.47
C GLN A 153 21.21 -17.02 -8.21
N ALA A 154 21.52 -17.77 -9.27
CA ALA A 154 21.95 -19.17 -9.17
C ALA A 154 21.01 -20.05 -8.32
N GLY A 155 19.70 -19.82 -8.41
CA GLY A 155 18.68 -20.58 -7.67
C GLY A 155 18.52 -20.18 -6.20
N VAL A 156 19.12 -19.06 -5.76
CA VAL A 156 19.03 -18.57 -4.38
C VAL A 156 18.40 -17.17 -4.36
N TRP A 157 17.44 -16.96 -3.46
CA TRP A 157 16.88 -15.64 -3.18
C TRP A 157 17.77 -14.82 -2.25
N HIS A 158 18.26 -13.70 -2.76
CA HIS A 158 18.90 -12.66 -1.98
C HIS A 158 17.83 -11.69 -1.47
N CYS A 159 17.84 -11.38 -0.18
CA CYS A 159 16.97 -10.37 0.42
C CYS A 159 17.87 -9.29 1.01
N ASN A 160 17.87 -8.11 0.39
CA ASN A 160 18.65 -7.00 0.90
C ASN A 160 18.04 -6.46 2.19
N PRO A 161 18.85 -5.88 3.09
CA PRO A 161 18.35 -5.25 4.31
C PRO A 161 17.28 -4.21 4.02
N LEU A 162 16.24 -4.19 4.86
CA LEU A 162 15.19 -3.18 4.81
C LEU A 162 15.77 -1.82 5.23
N GLN A 163 15.41 -0.77 4.48
CA GLN A 163 15.56 0.61 4.90
C GLN A 163 14.19 1.27 4.94
N LEU A 164 13.83 1.76 6.13
CA LEU A 164 12.62 2.55 6.34
C LEU A 164 12.89 4.01 5.98
N VAL A 165 11.89 4.68 5.43
CA VAL A 165 11.92 6.11 5.12
C VAL A 165 12.18 6.89 6.42
N GLU A 166 13.21 7.72 6.45
CA GLU A 166 13.58 8.43 7.68
C GLU A 166 12.55 9.48 8.08
N SER A 167 12.08 10.26 7.10
CA SER A 167 11.10 11.32 7.28
C SER A 167 9.93 11.10 6.34
N LEU A 168 8.73 10.94 6.90
CA LEU A 168 7.52 10.82 6.07
C LEU A 168 7.33 12.07 5.22
N GLU A 169 7.66 13.27 5.74
CA GLU A 169 7.58 14.55 5.00
C GLU A 169 8.38 14.59 3.69
N SER A 170 9.31 13.65 3.49
CA SER A 170 10.06 13.53 2.23
C SER A 170 9.26 12.85 1.10
N LEU A 171 8.14 12.23 1.41
CA LEU A 171 7.32 11.49 0.44
C LEU A 171 6.24 12.39 -0.18
N PRO A 172 5.87 12.16 -1.45
CA PRO A 172 4.71 12.81 -2.02
C PRO A 172 3.40 12.33 -1.34
N PRO A 173 2.31 13.12 -1.44
CA PRO A 173 0.99 12.63 -1.02
C PRO A 173 0.59 11.40 -1.84
N PRO A 174 -0.12 10.41 -1.26
CA PRO A 174 -0.60 9.25 -2.00
C PRO A 174 -1.51 9.65 -3.17
N ALA A 175 -1.26 9.06 -4.35
CA ALA A 175 -1.92 9.43 -5.60
C ALA A 175 -3.26 8.71 -5.75
N LEU A 176 -4.26 9.14 -4.98
CA LEU A 176 -5.60 8.53 -4.97
C LEU A 176 -6.32 8.65 -6.33
N GLU A 177 -5.95 9.60 -7.18
CA GLU A 177 -6.50 9.79 -8.53
C GLU A 177 -6.43 8.52 -9.40
N TYR A 178 -5.48 7.62 -9.14
CA TYR A 178 -5.34 6.37 -9.86
C TYR A 178 -6.28 5.25 -9.38
N PHE A 179 -7.04 5.46 -8.31
CA PHE A 179 -7.82 4.43 -7.61
C PHE A 179 -9.29 4.82 -7.39
N THR A 180 -9.86 5.65 -8.29
CA THR A 180 -11.31 5.98 -8.30
C THR A 180 -11.93 6.21 -6.89
N PRO A 181 -11.40 7.17 -6.10
CA PRO A 181 -11.66 7.24 -4.66
C PRO A 181 -13.14 7.45 -4.30
N HIS A 182 -13.92 8.06 -5.20
CA HIS A 182 -15.38 8.17 -5.07
C HIS A 182 -16.07 6.80 -4.95
N LEU A 183 -15.66 5.79 -5.74
CA LEU A 183 -16.23 4.44 -5.64
C LEU A 183 -15.92 3.80 -4.28
N TYR A 184 -14.72 4.02 -3.74
CA TYR A 184 -14.35 3.56 -2.40
C TYR A 184 -15.14 4.25 -1.28
N HIS A 185 -15.47 5.54 -1.46
CA HIS A 185 -16.26 6.29 -0.50
C HIS A 185 -17.75 5.89 -0.50
N GLU A 186 -18.29 5.54 -1.68
CA GLU A 186 -19.70 5.16 -1.85
C GLU A 186 -19.96 3.68 -1.55
N ALA A 187 -19.02 2.79 -1.88
CA ALA A 187 -19.23 1.36 -1.80
C ALA A 187 -19.26 0.86 -0.33
N PRO A 188 -20.35 0.22 0.11
CA PRO A 188 -20.39 -0.38 1.43
C PRO A 188 -19.55 -1.66 1.46
N GLY A 189 -18.98 -1.98 2.62
CA GLY A 189 -18.46 -3.31 2.86
C GLY A 189 -19.55 -4.34 3.13
N THR A 190 -19.18 -5.62 3.18
CA THR A 190 -20.13 -6.71 3.47
C THR A 190 -20.72 -6.61 4.88
N ALA A 191 -19.99 -5.98 5.81
CA ALA A 191 -20.49 -5.62 7.14
C ALA A 191 -21.47 -4.43 7.16
N LYS A 192 -21.87 -3.91 5.99
CA LYS A 192 -22.73 -2.72 5.81
C LYS A 192 -22.18 -1.44 6.43
N LEU A 193 -20.88 -1.39 6.71
CA LEU A 193 -20.22 -0.15 7.07
C LEU A 193 -20.05 0.71 5.81
N PRO A 194 -20.22 2.04 5.94
CA PRO A 194 -20.04 2.95 4.81
C PRO A 194 -18.60 2.91 4.31
N GLY A 195 -18.41 3.22 3.03
CA GLY A 195 -17.07 3.40 2.46
C GLY A 195 -16.31 4.52 3.16
N MET A 196 -15.02 4.29 3.41
CA MET A 196 -14.12 5.23 4.09
C MET A 196 -12.78 5.30 3.36
N ILE A 197 -12.26 6.50 3.21
CA ILE A 197 -10.97 6.75 2.57
C ILE A 197 -9.85 6.57 3.59
N PRO A 198 -8.86 5.72 3.33
CA PRO A 198 -7.76 5.51 4.27
C PRO A 198 -6.87 6.75 4.33
N VAL A 199 -6.55 7.18 5.56
CA VAL A 199 -5.58 8.23 5.87
C VAL A 199 -4.51 7.62 6.76
N GLN A 200 -3.24 7.85 6.48
CA GLN A 200 -2.15 7.45 7.37
C GLN A 200 -1.47 8.71 7.90
N SER A 201 -1.56 8.94 9.21
CA SER A 201 -0.90 10.06 9.88
C SER A 201 0.53 9.70 10.31
N ARG A 202 0.82 8.41 10.43
CA ARG A 202 2.12 7.93 10.93
C ARG A 202 2.45 6.51 10.47
N ARG A 203 3.72 6.13 10.66
CA ARG A 203 4.21 4.75 10.49
C ARG A 203 5.02 4.32 11.70
N GLY A 204 4.90 3.06 12.07
CA GLY A 204 5.62 2.43 13.16
C GLY A 204 4.78 2.31 14.43
N CYS A 205 5.13 1.33 15.27
CA CYS A 205 4.45 1.07 16.53
C CYS A 205 5.44 0.61 17.62
N PRO A 206 5.52 1.30 18.77
CA PRO A 206 6.48 0.95 19.82
C PRO A 206 6.00 -0.22 20.69
N MET A 207 4.78 -0.71 20.46
CA MET A 207 4.21 -1.82 21.21
C MET A 207 4.94 -3.13 20.94
N LYS A 208 4.79 -4.07 21.88
CA LYS A 208 5.41 -5.41 21.83
C LYS A 208 4.37 -6.53 21.81
N CYS A 209 3.22 -6.29 21.17
CA CYS A 209 2.14 -7.25 21.07
C CYS A 209 2.63 -8.52 20.34
N ILE A 210 2.52 -9.68 21.00
CA ILE A 210 3.06 -10.95 20.51
C ILE A 210 2.42 -11.44 19.19
N TYR A 211 1.24 -10.94 18.86
CA TYR A 211 0.45 -11.33 17.69
C TYR A 211 0.62 -10.38 16.49
N CYS A 212 1.36 -9.27 16.65
CA CYS A 212 1.30 -8.14 15.72
C CYS A 212 2.47 -8.14 14.73
N THR A 213 2.18 -7.95 13.45
CA THR A 213 3.16 -7.82 12.37
C THR A 213 3.62 -6.38 12.13
N THR A 214 2.98 -5.37 12.72
CA THR A 214 3.33 -3.95 12.48
C THR A 214 4.81 -3.64 12.74
N PRO A 215 5.46 -4.09 13.84
CA PRO A 215 6.88 -3.80 14.04
C PRO A 215 7.81 -4.38 12.97
N LEU A 216 7.38 -5.45 12.28
CA LEU A 216 8.10 -6.03 11.14
C LEU A 216 7.92 -5.15 9.89
N LEU A 217 6.71 -4.65 9.66
CA LEU A 217 6.35 -3.92 8.43
C LEU A 217 6.76 -2.43 8.47
N GLU A 218 6.53 -1.75 9.59
CA GLU A 218 6.69 -0.29 9.71
C GLU A 218 7.78 0.11 10.71
N GLY A 219 8.39 -0.87 11.39
CA GLY A 219 9.36 -0.65 12.45
C GLY A 219 8.74 -0.26 13.81
N ARG A 220 9.61 -0.13 14.81
CA ARG A 220 9.23 0.23 16.20
C ARG A 220 9.24 1.72 16.48
N ARG A 221 10.04 2.48 15.74
CA ARG A 221 10.13 3.93 15.85
C ARG A 221 8.95 4.54 15.12
N VAL A 222 8.15 5.32 15.84
CA VAL A 222 7.03 6.05 15.23
C VAL A 222 7.57 7.27 14.48
N ARG A 223 7.15 7.42 13.23
CA ARG A 223 7.44 8.54 12.34
C ARG A 223 6.10 9.17 11.95
N PHE A 224 6.02 10.48 11.94
CA PHE A 224 4.75 11.21 11.78
C PHE A 224 4.82 12.13 10.57
N TRP A 225 3.66 12.30 9.92
CA TRP A 225 3.36 13.53 9.18
C TRP A 225 2.99 14.63 10.17
N SER A 226 3.21 15.89 9.83
CA SER A 226 2.68 16.99 10.62
C SER A 226 1.14 16.94 10.63
N PRO A 227 0.49 17.29 11.75
CA PRO A 227 -0.96 17.46 11.82
C PRO A 227 -1.55 18.28 10.66
N GLU A 228 -0.84 19.34 10.28
CA GLU A 228 -1.20 20.27 9.21
C GLU A 228 -1.10 19.60 7.83
N THR A 229 -0.06 18.80 7.58
CA THR A 229 0.07 18.00 6.36
C THR A 229 -1.09 17.00 6.23
N VAL A 230 -1.47 16.34 7.32
CA VAL A 230 -2.58 15.37 7.30
C VAL A 230 -3.92 16.07 7.06
N ALA A 231 -4.20 17.14 7.81
CA ALA A 231 -5.42 17.92 7.67
C ALA A 231 -5.57 18.55 6.28
N SER A 232 -4.49 19.13 5.73
CA SER A 232 -4.52 19.72 4.39
C SER A 232 -4.78 18.69 3.29
N ARG A 233 -4.27 17.45 3.43
CA ARG A 233 -4.61 16.35 2.52
C ARG A 233 -6.08 15.98 2.57
N MET A 234 -6.65 15.85 3.77
CA MET A 234 -8.07 15.56 3.94
C MET A 234 -8.94 16.67 3.33
N ALA A 235 -8.56 17.94 3.52
CA ALA A 235 -9.22 19.08 2.90
C ALA A 235 -9.12 19.05 1.36
N ALA A 236 -7.94 18.79 0.81
CA ALA A 236 -7.74 18.69 -0.64
C ALA A 236 -8.54 17.54 -1.26
N TRP A 237 -8.64 16.40 -0.57
CA TRP A 237 -9.44 15.26 -1.01
C TRP A 237 -10.94 15.55 -0.94
N HIS A 238 -11.38 16.31 0.08
CA HIS A 238 -12.74 16.81 0.15
C HIS A 238 -13.06 17.78 -0.99
N GLU A 239 -12.19 18.76 -1.25
CA GLU A 239 -12.38 19.75 -2.32
C GLU A 239 -12.41 19.10 -3.71
N LYS A 240 -11.46 18.20 -3.99
CA LYS A 240 -11.29 17.59 -5.31
C LYS A 240 -12.38 16.57 -5.65
N TRP A 241 -12.86 15.82 -4.66
CA TRP A 241 -13.71 14.64 -4.89
C TRP A 241 -14.95 14.56 -4.01
N GLY A 242 -15.19 15.53 -3.12
CA GLY A 242 -16.32 15.49 -2.17
C GLY A 242 -16.19 14.43 -1.08
N LEU A 243 -14.98 13.91 -0.81
CA LEU A 243 -14.78 12.86 0.19
C LEU A 243 -15.01 13.42 1.60
N THR A 244 -15.83 12.73 2.39
CA THR A 244 -16.21 13.16 3.75
C THR A 244 -15.95 12.12 4.83
N ARG A 245 -15.72 10.86 4.48
CA ARG A 245 -15.54 9.76 5.44
C ARG A 245 -14.13 9.19 5.32
N PHE A 246 -13.39 9.18 6.42
CA PHE A 246 -11.98 8.77 6.46
C PHE A 246 -11.70 7.75 7.55
N PHE A 247 -10.81 6.80 7.29
CA PHE A 247 -10.35 5.85 8.29
C PHE A 247 -8.84 6.01 8.50
N PHE A 248 -8.43 6.36 9.72
CA PHE A 248 -7.01 6.39 10.07
C PHE A 248 -6.47 4.96 10.15
N VAL A 249 -5.64 4.58 9.18
CA VAL A 249 -5.00 3.26 9.09
C VAL A 249 -3.72 3.16 9.93
N ASP A 250 -3.51 4.10 10.85
CA ASP A 250 -2.40 4.04 11.79
C ASP A 250 -2.54 2.80 12.67
N SER A 251 -1.40 2.20 13.02
CA SER A 251 -1.37 1.01 13.89
C SER A 251 -2.11 1.18 15.23
N ILE A 252 -1.99 2.38 15.79
CA ILE A 252 -2.72 2.92 16.94
C ILE A 252 -2.87 4.42 16.61
N PHE A 253 -3.91 5.13 17.02
CA PHE A 253 -4.06 6.56 16.70
C PHE A 253 -3.60 7.46 17.87
N ASN A 254 -3.96 7.06 19.09
CA ASN A 254 -3.83 7.85 20.32
C ASN A 254 -2.43 7.83 20.97
N HIS A 255 -1.37 7.44 20.26
CA HIS A 255 -0.02 7.31 20.86
C HIS A 255 1.11 7.93 20.00
N PRO A 256 1.78 9.01 20.41
CA PRO A 256 1.62 9.74 21.66
C PRO A 256 0.34 10.58 21.64
N LEU A 257 -0.26 10.77 22.81
CA LEU A 257 -1.53 11.47 22.95
C LEU A 257 -1.45 12.94 22.49
N ASP A 258 -0.32 13.61 22.74
CA ASP A 258 -0.10 14.99 22.29
C ASP A 258 -0.26 15.13 20.77
N TYR A 259 0.36 14.24 20.01
CA TYR A 259 0.25 14.24 18.55
C TYR A 259 -1.20 14.06 18.10
N ALA A 260 -1.90 13.09 18.69
CA ALA A 260 -3.30 12.83 18.37
C ALA A 260 -4.19 14.06 18.65
N ARG A 261 -3.97 14.76 19.76
CA ARG A 261 -4.69 16.01 20.08
C ARG A 261 -4.41 17.11 19.06
N ARG A 262 -3.14 17.34 18.69
CA ARG A 262 -2.78 18.33 17.67
C ARG A 262 -3.39 17.98 16.31
N LEU A 263 -3.42 16.71 15.93
CA LEU A 263 -4.10 16.23 14.72
C LEU A 263 -5.61 16.51 14.75
N CYS A 264 -6.28 16.18 15.85
CA CYS A 264 -7.70 16.51 16.02
C CYS A 264 -7.96 18.02 15.93
N GLN A 265 -7.08 18.85 16.51
CA GLN A 265 -7.18 20.31 16.43
C GLN A 265 -7.01 20.81 14.99
N ALA A 266 -6.02 20.30 14.26
CA ALA A 266 -5.79 20.66 12.86
C ALA A 266 -6.99 20.29 11.96
N ILE A 267 -7.58 19.09 12.15
CA ILE A 267 -8.78 18.68 11.42
C ILE A 267 -9.98 19.57 11.77
N LYS A 268 -10.19 19.87 13.06
CA LYS A 268 -11.27 20.75 13.52
C LYS A 268 -11.15 22.15 12.92
N ALA A 269 -9.92 22.67 12.79
CA ALA A 269 -9.66 23.99 12.24
C ALA A 269 -10.06 24.13 10.75
N LEU A 270 -10.20 23.01 10.02
CA LEU A 270 -10.67 23.03 8.63
C LEU A 270 -12.12 23.50 8.49
N ASN A 271 -12.94 23.33 9.53
CA ASN A 271 -14.39 23.63 9.50
C ASN A 271 -15.12 22.94 8.33
N LEU A 272 -14.69 21.73 8.00
CA LEU A 272 -15.28 20.87 6.96
C LEU A 272 -16.10 19.73 7.60
N PRO A 273 -17.14 19.21 6.92
CA PRO A 273 -17.98 18.13 7.44
C PRO A 273 -17.29 16.76 7.28
N LEU A 274 -16.13 16.60 7.91
CA LEU A 274 -15.32 15.38 7.84
C LEU A 274 -15.64 14.45 9.01
N GLU A 275 -16.02 13.22 8.69
CA GLU A 275 -16.20 12.12 9.63
C GLU A 275 -14.99 11.20 9.55
N TRP A 276 -14.51 10.73 10.70
CA TRP A 276 -13.41 9.79 10.72
C TRP A 276 -13.48 8.76 11.84
N ALA A 277 -12.89 7.60 11.59
CA ALA A 277 -12.70 6.53 12.57
C ALA A 277 -11.23 6.12 12.62
N CYS A 278 -10.83 5.46 13.70
CA CYS A 278 -9.44 5.06 13.92
C CYS A 278 -9.36 3.85 14.87
N ILE A 279 -8.17 3.25 14.96
CA ILE A 279 -7.84 2.23 15.97
C ILE A 279 -7.18 2.92 17.15
N ILE A 280 -7.65 2.70 18.37
CA ILE A 280 -7.02 3.22 19.60
C ILE A 280 -6.52 2.09 20.48
N ASN A 281 -5.49 2.37 21.28
CA ASN A 281 -5.06 1.48 22.34
C ASN A 281 -5.70 1.94 23.67
N PRO A 282 -6.44 1.06 24.37
CA PRO A 282 -7.16 1.42 25.59
C PRO A 282 -6.27 1.76 26.78
N ALA A 283 -4.96 1.51 26.70
CA ALA A 283 -4.00 1.92 27.72
C ALA A 283 -3.70 3.44 27.72
N TYR A 284 -4.08 4.17 26.66
CA TYR A 284 -3.84 5.60 26.52
C TYR A 284 -5.13 6.41 26.29
N PRO A 285 -6.18 6.24 27.12
CA PRO A 285 -7.39 7.02 26.95
C PRO A 285 -7.11 8.49 27.29
N ASP A 286 -7.65 9.41 26.49
CA ASP A 286 -7.76 10.81 26.87
C ASP A 286 -8.88 10.91 27.92
N ARG A 287 -8.52 11.15 29.19
CA ARG A 287 -9.48 11.26 30.30
C ARG A 287 -9.81 12.71 30.59
#